data_AF-A0A1V4KT24-F1
#
_entry.id   AF-A0A1V4KT24-F1
#
_cell.length_a   1.000
_cell.length_b   1.000
_cell.length_c   1.000
_cell.angle_alpha   90.00
_cell.angle_beta   90.00
_cell.angle_gamma   90.00
#
_symmetry.space_group_name_H-M   'P 1'
#
loop_
_entity.id
_entity.type
_entity.pdbx_description
1 polymer ?
#
loop_
_entity_poly.entity_id
_entity_poly.type
_entity_poly.pdbx_seq_one_letter_code
_entity_poly.pdbx_strand_id
1 'polypeptide(L)'
;MTAIRALLLCSCLGLLRLGGGQPFLRLRPSPSDNLPVKDIGPRLKVGKKARRKVLQWLWAYTYCPVLYTWKDLGVRFWPRYIKEGNCFAEKSCSLPEGMFCKPVKSVTKTFLRWHCQGWSSQKYCTWIPVQYPLISECKCSC
;
A
#
# COMPACT_ATOMS: atom_id res chain seq x y z
N MET A 1 -8.83 48.33 -12.43
CA MET A 1 -9.35 46.96 -12.61
C MET A 1 -8.22 45.93 -12.78
N THR A 2 -7.20 45.94 -11.91
CA THR A 2 -6.01 45.08 -12.05
C THR A 2 -5.65 44.33 -10.76
N ALA A 3 -5.94 44.91 -9.58
CA ALA A 3 -5.69 44.28 -8.29
C ALA A 3 -6.57 43.03 -8.03
N ILE A 4 -7.82 43.04 -8.49
CA ILE A 4 -8.77 41.93 -8.28
C ILE A 4 -8.36 40.68 -9.09
N ARG A 5 -7.78 40.85 -10.28
CA ARG A 5 -7.26 39.73 -11.10
C ARG A 5 -5.99 39.12 -10.50
N ALA A 6 -5.13 39.92 -9.88
CA ALA A 6 -3.91 39.42 -9.23
C ALA A 6 -4.23 38.56 -8.00
N LEU A 7 -5.24 38.95 -7.21
CA LEU A 7 -5.68 38.17 -6.05
C LEU A 7 -6.30 36.81 -6.44
N LEU A 8 -7.08 36.77 -7.53
CA LEU A 8 -7.69 35.52 -8.02
C LEU A 8 -6.65 34.51 -8.54
N LEU A 9 -5.59 34.99 -9.20
CA LEU A 9 -4.51 34.10 -9.66
C LEU A 9 -3.67 33.53 -8.51
N CYS A 10 -3.52 34.27 -7.41
CA CYS A 10 -2.78 33.80 -6.24
C CYS A 10 -3.55 32.72 -5.45
N SER A 11 -4.88 32.75 -5.45
CA SER A 11 -5.72 31.70 -4.85
C SER A 11 -5.68 30.38 -5.62
N CYS A 12 -5.50 30.40 -6.94
CA CYS A 12 -5.48 29.17 -7.74
C CYS A 12 -4.17 28.35 -7.58
N LEU A 13 -3.04 29.01 -7.30
CA LEU A 13 -1.76 28.32 -7.04
C LEU A 13 -1.68 27.72 -5.61
N GLY A 14 -2.46 28.23 -4.66
CA GLY A 14 -2.52 27.70 -3.29
C GLY A 14 -3.30 26.40 -3.15
N LEU A 15 -4.23 26.12 -4.07
CA LEU A 15 -5.13 24.95 -3.99
C LEU A 15 -4.53 23.66 -4.56
N LEU A 16 -3.44 23.71 -5.32
CA LEU A 16 -2.77 22.49 -5.84
C LEU A 16 -1.86 21.79 -4.80
N ARG A 17 -1.72 22.32 -3.57
CA ARG A 17 -0.80 21.78 -2.54
C ARG A 17 -1.46 21.10 -1.34
N LEU A 18 -2.76 20.81 -1.38
CA LEU A 18 -3.41 19.95 -0.39
C LEU A 18 -3.89 18.64 -1.01
N GLY A 19 -2.98 17.99 -1.76
CA GLY A 19 -3.01 16.53 -1.87
C GLY A 19 -2.67 15.97 -0.49
N GLY A 20 -3.68 15.87 0.38
CA GLY A 20 -3.55 15.32 1.72
C GLY A 20 -2.88 13.95 1.64
N GLY A 21 -1.59 13.91 2.00
CA GLY A 21 -0.90 12.68 2.30
C GLY A 21 -1.72 12.00 3.38
N GLN A 22 -2.42 10.93 3.01
CA GLN A 22 -3.30 10.24 3.93
C GLN A 22 -2.49 9.91 5.18
N PRO A 23 -2.84 10.43 6.37
CA PRO A 23 -2.19 10.03 7.59
C PRO A 23 -2.53 8.56 7.77
N PHE A 24 -1.56 7.70 7.43
CA PHE A 24 -1.66 6.26 7.64
C PHE A 24 -1.74 6.07 9.15
N LEU A 25 -2.96 6.00 9.68
CA LEU A 25 -3.23 5.63 11.05
C LEU A 25 -2.53 4.30 11.27
N ARG A 26 -1.42 4.36 12.02
CA ARG A 26 -0.63 3.24 12.49
C ARG A 26 -1.50 2.38 13.41
N LEU A 27 -2.40 1.60 12.85
CA LEU A 27 -2.91 0.41 13.49
C LEU A 27 -1.76 -0.59 13.49
N ARG A 28 -0.87 -0.42 14.48
CA ARG A 28 0.21 -1.34 14.76
C ARG A 28 -0.44 -2.64 15.26
N PRO A 29 -0.19 -3.78 14.62
CA PRO A 29 -0.39 -5.06 15.28
C PRO A 29 0.41 -5.04 16.58
N SER A 30 -0.22 -5.46 17.67
CA SER A 30 0.41 -5.54 18.98
C SER A 30 1.69 -6.38 18.92
N PRO A 31 2.65 -6.06 19.78
CA PRO A 31 3.86 -6.83 19.86
C PRO A 31 3.66 -8.33 20.03
N SER A 32 4.16 -9.14 19.09
CA SER A 32 4.43 -10.54 19.40
C SER A 32 5.64 -10.57 20.32
N ASP A 33 5.41 -10.72 21.62
CA ASP A 33 6.44 -10.65 22.68
C ASP A 33 7.53 -11.75 22.56
N ASN A 34 7.33 -12.71 21.66
CA ASN A 34 8.21 -13.86 21.47
C ASN A 34 9.13 -13.64 20.26
N LEU A 35 10.07 -12.68 20.36
CA LEU A 35 11.26 -12.77 19.52
C LEU A 35 12.12 -13.91 20.11
N PRO A 36 12.45 -14.96 19.34
CA PRO A 36 13.31 -16.03 19.81
C PRO A 36 14.74 -15.49 19.85
N VAL A 37 15.06 -14.71 20.89
CA VAL A 37 16.44 -14.43 21.25
C VAL A 37 16.97 -15.73 21.82
N LYS A 38 17.51 -16.56 20.94
CA LYS A 38 18.16 -17.81 21.32
C LYS A 38 19.41 -17.41 22.09
N ASP A 39 19.44 -17.69 23.40
CA ASP A 39 20.54 -17.35 24.30
C ASP A 39 21.80 -18.18 23.94
N ILE A 40 22.48 -17.81 22.87
CA ILE A 40 23.77 -18.40 22.46
C ILE A 40 24.84 -17.36 22.81
N GLY A 41 25.18 -17.23 24.09
CA GLY A 41 26.23 -16.33 24.57
C GLY A 41 26.08 -15.94 26.04
N PRO A 42 27.10 -15.28 26.65
CA PRO A 42 26.99 -14.74 27.99
C PRO A 42 25.76 -13.83 28.04
N ARG A 43 24.87 -14.04 29.01
CA ARG A 43 23.63 -13.25 29.19
C ARG A 43 23.96 -11.76 29.16
N LEU A 44 23.79 -11.14 28.00
CA LEU A 44 23.80 -9.69 27.88
C LEU A 44 22.60 -9.22 28.70
N LYS A 45 22.85 -8.70 29.90
CA LYS A 45 21.82 -8.15 30.79
C LYS A 45 21.32 -6.83 30.20
N VAL A 46 20.59 -6.91 29.10
CA VAL A 46 19.95 -5.75 28.48
C VAL A 46 18.75 -5.39 29.34
N GLY A 47 18.72 -4.15 29.84
CA GLY A 47 17.59 -3.66 30.64
C GLY A 47 16.27 -3.81 29.88
N LYS A 48 15.17 -4.14 30.59
CA LYS A 48 13.84 -4.35 29.99
C LYS A 48 13.41 -3.20 29.05
N LYS A 49 13.76 -1.96 29.39
CA LYS A 49 13.50 -0.75 28.60
C LYS A 49 14.30 -0.73 27.29
N ALA A 50 15.59 -1.07 27.35
CA ALA A 50 16.45 -1.14 26.18
C ALA A 50 16.00 -2.26 25.23
N ARG A 51 15.65 -3.45 25.78
CA ARG A 51 15.09 -4.56 25.00
C ARG A 51 13.82 -4.13 24.25
N ARG A 52 12.88 -3.46 24.92
CA ARG A 52 11.66 -2.96 24.28
C ARG A 52 11.95 -1.97 23.15
N LYS A 53 12.90 -1.06 23.34
CA LYS A 53 13.30 -0.09 22.30
C LYS A 53 13.92 -0.78 21.08
N VAL A 54 14.81 -1.75 21.29
CA VAL A 54 15.44 -2.52 20.20
C VAL A 54 14.40 -3.32 19.43
N LEU A 55 13.48 -4.02 20.11
CA LEU A 55 12.39 -4.75 19.46
C LEU A 55 11.50 -3.81 18.65
N GLN A 56 11.14 -2.67 19.22
CA GLN A 56 10.32 -1.66 18.54
C GLN A 56 11.01 -1.11 17.28
N TRP A 57 12.33 -0.92 17.32
CA TRP A 57 13.13 -0.49 16.19
C TRP A 57 13.22 -1.58 15.11
N LEU A 58 13.55 -2.81 15.49
CA LEU A 58 13.62 -3.96 14.58
C LEU A 58 12.30 -4.14 13.83
N TRP A 59 11.17 -4.00 14.51
CA TRP A 59 9.87 -4.13 13.84
C TRP A 59 9.52 -2.99 12.94
N ALA A 60 9.90 -1.75 13.29
CA ALA A 60 9.74 -0.64 12.37
C ALA A 60 10.59 -0.84 11.10
N TYR A 61 11.74 -1.51 11.23
CA TYR A 61 12.61 -1.85 10.11
C TYR A 61 12.05 -2.99 9.24
N THR A 62 11.61 -4.09 9.87
CA THR A 62 11.13 -5.30 9.18
C THR A 62 9.66 -5.23 8.74
N TYR A 63 8.89 -4.24 9.19
CA TYR A 63 7.48 -4.06 8.81
C TYR A 63 7.34 -3.62 7.35
N CYS A 64 6.43 -4.30 6.64
CA CYS A 64 6.09 -4.06 5.24
C CYS A 64 4.70 -3.42 5.12
N PRO A 65 4.60 -2.08 4.96
CA PRO A 65 3.32 -1.43 4.73
C PRO A 65 2.79 -1.71 3.32
N VAL A 66 1.45 -1.72 3.19
CA VAL A 66 0.76 -1.66 1.90
C VAL A 66 0.55 -0.19 1.54
N LEU A 67 1.10 0.23 0.41
CA LEU A 67 0.91 1.55 -0.16
C LEU A 67 -0.29 1.51 -1.09
N TYR A 68 -1.25 2.40 -0.89
CA TYR A 68 -2.41 2.48 -1.75
C TYR A 68 -2.23 3.55 -2.81
N THR A 69 -2.35 3.16 -4.08
CA THR A 69 -2.26 4.06 -5.23
C THR A 69 -3.52 3.95 -6.06
N TRP A 70 -3.90 5.06 -6.70
CA TRP A 70 -5.00 5.06 -7.66
C TRP A 70 -4.50 4.55 -9.00
N LYS A 71 -5.19 3.55 -9.55
CA LYS A 71 -4.89 2.94 -10.85
C LYS A 71 -6.08 3.06 -11.78
N ASP A 72 -5.82 3.48 -13.01
CA ASP A 72 -6.80 3.52 -14.09
C ASP A 72 -6.83 2.15 -14.80
N LEU A 73 -7.96 1.46 -14.74
CA LEU A 73 -8.20 0.20 -15.45
C LEU A 73 -8.71 0.42 -16.88
N GLY A 74 -9.02 1.67 -17.24
CA GLY A 74 -9.51 2.07 -18.55
C GLY A 74 -11.04 2.08 -18.68
N VAL A 75 -11.52 2.58 -19.82
CA VAL A 75 -12.95 2.83 -20.10
C VAL A 75 -13.82 1.56 -20.17
N ARG A 76 -13.20 0.39 -20.33
CA ARG A 76 -13.91 -0.90 -20.35
C ARG A 76 -14.20 -1.44 -18.97
N PHE A 77 -13.73 -0.80 -17.90
CA PHE A 77 -13.95 -1.25 -16.53
C PHE A 77 -14.79 -0.23 -15.78
N TRP A 78 -15.70 -0.75 -14.95
CA TRP A 78 -16.50 0.03 -14.03
C TRP A 78 -16.39 -0.58 -12.63
N PRO A 79 -15.89 0.18 -11.62
CA PRO A 79 -15.35 1.55 -11.70
C PRO A 79 -14.02 1.63 -12.48
N ARG A 80 -13.79 2.77 -13.16
CA ARG A 80 -12.57 3.01 -13.97
C ARG A 80 -11.30 3.15 -13.12
N TYR A 81 -11.40 3.91 -12.03
CA TYR A 81 -10.30 4.15 -11.11
C TYR A 81 -10.48 3.31 -9.87
N ILE A 82 -9.44 2.56 -9.51
CA ILE A 82 -9.44 1.71 -8.31
C ILE A 82 -8.27 2.07 -7.41
N LYS A 83 -8.44 1.84 -6.11
CA LYS A 83 -7.38 1.97 -5.12
C LYS A 83 -6.68 0.61 -4.98
N GLU A 84 -5.57 0.45 -5.71
CA GLU A 84 -4.76 -0.76 -5.69
C GLU A 84 -3.75 -0.69 -4.54
N GLY A 85 -3.53 -1.82 -3.86
CA GLY A 85 -2.45 -1.95 -2.87
C GLY A 85 -1.15 -2.37 -3.54
N ASN A 86 -0.03 -1.78 -3.15
CA ASN A 86 1.31 -2.11 -3.60
C ASN A 86 2.24 -2.30 -2.40
N CYS A 87 3.20 -3.22 -2.49
CA CYS A 87 4.20 -3.43 -1.43
C CYS A 87 5.42 -2.54 -1.66
N PHE A 88 5.96 -1.97 -0.59
CA PHE A 88 7.18 -1.17 -0.68
C PHE A 88 8.44 -2.05 -0.79
N ALA A 89 9.05 -2.11 -1.98
CA ALA A 89 10.16 -3.03 -2.29
C ALA A 89 11.54 -2.35 -2.42
N GLU A 90 11.67 -1.06 -2.16
CA GLU A 90 12.94 -0.33 -2.38
C GLU A 90 14.02 -0.64 -1.33
N LYS A 91 13.63 -1.12 -0.14
CA LYS A 91 14.55 -1.45 0.96
C LYS A 91 14.47 -2.93 1.32
N SER A 92 15.60 -3.50 1.75
CA SER A 92 15.58 -4.80 2.38
C SER A 92 14.84 -4.75 3.72
N CYS A 93 13.97 -5.71 3.95
CA CYS A 93 13.19 -5.83 5.19
C CYS A 93 13.83 -6.80 6.20
N SER A 94 14.95 -7.44 5.87
CA SER A 94 15.68 -8.38 6.74
C SER A 94 17.02 -7.83 7.21
N LEU A 95 17.55 -8.46 8.26
CA LEU A 95 18.92 -8.30 8.74
C LEU A 95 19.56 -9.71 8.83
N PRO A 96 20.63 -10.02 8.08
CA PRO A 96 21.29 -9.22 7.05
C PRO A 96 20.38 -8.91 5.84
N GLU A 97 20.81 -7.97 4.99
CA GLU A 97 20.07 -7.57 3.79
C GLU A 97 19.90 -8.73 2.81
N GLY A 98 18.77 -8.77 2.09
CA GLY A 98 18.50 -9.83 1.11
C GLY A 98 17.02 -10.20 0.92
N MET A 99 16.15 -9.91 1.88
CA MET A 99 14.69 -10.11 1.73
C MET A 99 13.97 -8.81 1.39
N PHE A 100 12.88 -8.90 0.63
CA PHE A 100 12.07 -7.76 0.22
C PHE A 100 10.60 -7.95 0.60
N CYS A 101 9.87 -6.85 0.69
CA CYS A 101 8.43 -6.91 0.98
C CYS A 101 7.67 -7.42 -0.24
N LYS A 102 7.06 -8.61 -0.11
CA LYS A 102 6.23 -9.24 -1.15
C LYS A 102 4.76 -9.33 -0.70
N PRO A 103 3.81 -9.32 -1.64
CA PRO A 103 2.40 -9.50 -1.34
C PRO A 103 2.15 -10.93 -0.83
N VAL A 104 1.42 -11.06 0.28
CA VAL A 104 1.07 -12.37 0.85
C VAL A 104 -0.42 -12.66 0.81
N LYS A 105 -1.25 -11.62 1.02
CA LYS A 105 -2.70 -11.77 0.87
C LYS A 105 -3.24 -10.79 -0.13
N SER A 106 -4.20 -11.27 -0.91
CA SER A 106 -5.03 -10.47 -1.79
C SER A 106 -6.50 -10.72 -1.47
N VAL A 107 -7.30 -9.67 -1.56
CA VAL A 107 -8.75 -9.70 -1.43
C VAL A 107 -9.32 -9.50 -2.83
N THR A 108 -10.09 -10.47 -3.30
CA THR A 108 -10.79 -10.35 -4.57
C THR A 108 -11.99 -9.42 -4.43
N LYS A 109 -12.14 -8.51 -5.40
CA LYS A 109 -13.30 -7.64 -5.55
C LYS A 109 -13.90 -7.85 -6.92
N THR A 110 -15.22 -7.80 -7.01
CA THR A 110 -15.93 -7.97 -8.27
C THR A 110 -16.13 -6.62 -8.94
N PHE A 111 -15.64 -6.49 -10.16
CA PHE A 111 -15.82 -5.31 -11.01
C PHE A 111 -16.62 -5.68 -12.25
N LEU A 112 -17.13 -4.67 -12.94
CA LEU A 112 -17.78 -4.87 -14.23
C LEU A 112 -16.79 -4.58 -15.34
N ARG A 113 -16.71 -5.49 -16.31
CA ARG A 113 -15.95 -5.31 -17.54
C ARG A 113 -16.90 -5.27 -18.72
N TRP A 114 -16.78 -4.25 -19.56
CA TRP A 114 -17.44 -4.15 -20.84
C TRP A 114 -16.81 -5.15 -21.80
N HIS A 115 -17.54 -6.20 -22.11
CA HIS A 115 -17.10 -7.28 -22.99
C HIS A 115 -18.00 -7.28 -24.23
N CYS A 116 -17.39 -7.29 -25.42
CA CYS A 116 -18.10 -7.43 -26.67
C CYS A 116 -17.82 -8.82 -27.26
N GLN A 117 -18.87 -9.61 -27.46
CA GLN A 117 -18.79 -10.95 -28.04
C GLN A 117 -19.43 -10.94 -29.44
N GLY A 118 -18.90 -11.73 -30.37
CA GLY A 118 -19.43 -11.87 -31.74
C GLY A 118 -18.45 -11.53 -32.87
N TRP A 119 -18.72 -12.11 -34.05
CA TRP A 119 -18.04 -11.79 -35.31
C TRP A 119 -18.63 -10.51 -35.91
N SER A 120 -17.85 -9.79 -36.72
CA SER A 120 -18.01 -8.39 -37.16
C SER A 120 -19.42 -7.84 -37.46
N SER A 121 -20.41 -8.66 -37.84
CA SER A 121 -21.78 -8.22 -38.16
C SER A 121 -22.76 -8.24 -36.97
N GLN A 122 -22.49 -9.01 -35.91
CA GLN A 122 -23.35 -9.11 -34.71
C GLN A 122 -22.50 -9.00 -33.44
N LYS A 123 -21.93 -7.82 -33.19
CA LYS A 123 -21.22 -7.53 -31.94
C LYS A 123 -22.24 -7.08 -30.90
N TYR A 124 -22.53 -7.93 -29.92
CA TYR A 124 -23.27 -7.50 -28.73
C TYR A 124 -22.28 -7.27 -27.59
N CYS A 125 -22.43 -6.14 -26.91
CA CYS A 125 -21.57 -5.76 -25.80
C CYS A 125 -22.39 -5.71 -24.52
N THR A 126 -21.87 -6.32 -23.46
CA THR A 126 -22.54 -6.40 -22.17
C THR A 126 -21.53 -6.21 -21.03
N TRP A 127 -22.05 -5.82 -19.86
CA TRP A 127 -21.26 -5.77 -18.64
C TRP A 127 -21.20 -7.16 -18.02
N ILE A 128 -19.99 -7.70 -17.88
CA ILE A 128 -19.76 -8.97 -17.21
C ILE A 128 -19.06 -8.75 -15.86
N PRO A 129 -19.45 -9.47 -14.79
CA PRO A 129 -18.72 -9.43 -13.53
C PRO A 129 -17.38 -10.16 -13.67
N VAL A 130 -16.29 -9.53 -13.22
CA VAL A 130 -14.93 -10.06 -13.24
C VAL A 130 -14.33 -9.92 -11.85
N GLN A 131 -13.66 -10.98 -11.37
CA GLN A 131 -12.95 -10.95 -10.10
C GLN A 131 -11.56 -10.34 -10.29
N TYR A 132 -11.27 -9.26 -9.57
CA TYR A 132 -9.98 -8.58 -9.58
C TYR A 132 -9.33 -8.68 -8.19
N PRO A 133 -8.13 -9.31 -8.07
CA PRO A 133 -7.43 -9.42 -6.80
C PRO A 133 -6.72 -8.10 -6.43
N LEU A 134 -7.02 -7.56 -5.24
CA LEU A 134 -6.35 -6.39 -4.67
C LEU A 134 -5.45 -6.81 -3.50
N ILE A 135 -4.19 -6.38 -3.51
CA ILE A 135 -3.24 -6.69 -2.42
C ILE A 135 -3.71 -6.04 -1.12
N SER A 136 -3.83 -6.83 -0.05
CA SER A 136 -4.27 -6.37 1.27
C SER A 136 -3.19 -6.49 2.35
N GLU A 137 -2.24 -7.40 2.19
CA GLU A 137 -1.15 -7.61 3.16
C GLU A 137 0.18 -7.90 2.45
N CYS A 138 1.25 -7.28 2.95
CA CYS A 138 2.63 -7.53 2.54
C CYS A 138 3.41 -8.17 3.70
N LYS A 139 4.36 -9.06 3.39
CA LYS A 139 5.32 -9.59 4.37
C LYS A 139 6.73 -9.62 3.78
N CYS A 140 7.71 -9.68 4.67
CA CYS A 140 9.10 -9.86 4.29
C CYS A 140 9.35 -11.29 3.82
N SER A 141 9.89 -11.47 2.60
CA SER A 141 10.15 -12.77 1.98
C SER A 141 11.33 -12.70 1.00
N CYS A 142 11.98 -13.84 0.74
CA CYS A 142 13.06 -13.98 -0.25
C CYS A 142 12.50 -14.00 -1.67
#